data_AF-A0A914D7U2-F1
#
_entry.id   AF-A0A914D7U2-F1
#
_cell.length_a   1.000
_cell.length_b   1.000
_cell.length_c   1.000
_cell.angle_alpha   90.00
_cell.angle_beta   90.00
_cell.angle_gamma   90.00
#
_symmetry.space_group_name_H-M   'P 1'
#
loop_
_entity.id
_entity.type
_entity.pdbx_description
1 polymer ?
#
loop_
_entity_poly.entity_id
_entity_poly.type
_entity_poly.pdbx_seq_one_letter_code
_entity_poly.pdbx_strand_id
1 'polypeptide(L)'
;MCLVSRQFILPEHTKDKDRVDLWIPFTTMLQFIVYMGWMKVAEALMNPLGEDDDDLECNYVIDKNLITGLTLVEQGPKDLPDLDKDNFWESKTIAPLYGLNAAERSVHPLQGSASKVNLVKDVKNITMIPNRTQLPDLVEEELLACTKIVEVEDHNRHEGAKNVYKRHVDPDNALRRMRLLTSCLNKKPQTLSAPGSRRASLNGDDHKIPSNNDIENGKQ
;
A
#
# COMPACT_ATOMS: atom_id res chain seq x y z
N MET A 1 -27.41 9.25 38.38
CA MET A 1 -26.98 8.38 39.49
C MET A 1 -25.75 8.92 40.21
N CYS A 2 -24.57 9.06 39.55
CA CYS A 2 -23.33 9.50 40.20
C CYS A 2 -23.40 10.86 40.93
N LEU A 3 -24.24 11.80 40.46
CA LEU A 3 -24.43 13.11 41.07
C LEU A 3 -25.11 13.07 42.46
N VAL A 4 -25.89 12.01 42.74
CA VAL A 4 -26.65 11.85 44.00
C VAL A 4 -26.03 10.74 44.85
N SER A 5 -25.56 9.64 44.24
CA SER A 5 -25.06 8.46 44.97
C SER A 5 -23.62 8.58 45.47
N ARG A 6 -22.86 9.57 45.02
CA ARG A 6 -21.45 9.78 45.41
C ARG A 6 -21.23 11.12 46.11
N GLN A 7 -22.30 11.68 46.68
CA GLN A 7 -22.19 12.81 47.60
C GLN A 7 -21.62 12.30 48.92
N PHE A 8 -20.59 12.97 49.44
CA PHE A 8 -20.10 12.69 50.78
C PHE A 8 -21.00 13.43 51.79
N ILE A 9 -21.74 12.66 52.59
CA ILE A 9 -22.66 13.18 53.61
C ILE A 9 -21.97 12.96 54.95
N LEU A 10 -21.76 14.02 55.72
CA LEU A 10 -21.22 13.95 57.07
C LEU A 10 -22.21 13.16 57.95
N PRO A 11 -21.83 11.98 58.50
CA PRO A 11 -22.63 11.34 59.51
C PRO A 11 -22.28 11.94 60.87
N GLU A 12 -23.17 12.75 61.43
CA GLU A 12 -22.97 13.41 62.73
C GLU A 12 -22.90 12.41 63.92
N HIS A 13 -23.23 11.12 63.71
CA HIS A 13 -23.43 10.18 64.82
C HIS A 13 -22.86 8.75 64.68
N THR A 14 -22.00 8.44 63.71
CA THR A 14 -21.36 7.10 63.62
C THR A 14 -19.85 7.16 63.79
N LYS A 15 -19.33 6.27 64.66
CA LYS A 15 -17.92 6.11 65.06
C LYS A 15 -17.05 5.47 63.97
N ASP A 16 -17.33 5.72 62.70
CA ASP A 16 -16.53 5.18 61.59
C ASP A 16 -15.49 6.20 61.16
N LYS A 17 -14.32 6.16 61.82
CA LYS A 17 -13.17 7.05 61.59
C LYS A 17 -12.47 6.87 60.24
N ASP A 18 -12.95 5.95 59.39
CA ASP A 18 -12.26 5.53 58.16
C ASP A 18 -12.84 6.14 56.88
N ARG A 19 -13.84 7.03 56.98
CA ARG A 19 -14.40 7.71 55.80
C ARG A 19 -13.62 8.98 55.53
N VAL A 20 -12.74 8.92 54.52
CA VAL A 20 -12.06 10.11 53.98
C VAL A 20 -13.11 10.98 53.29
N ASP A 21 -13.43 12.10 53.94
CA ASP A 21 -14.40 13.07 53.44
C ASP A 21 -13.67 14.08 52.53
N LEU A 22 -13.85 13.94 51.21
CA LEU A 22 -13.25 14.84 50.22
C LEU A 22 -14.30 15.86 49.77
N TRP A 23 -14.07 17.14 50.06
CA TRP A 23 -14.90 18.25 49.58
C TRP A 23 -15.09 18.25 48.06
N ILE A 24 -14.10 17.72 47.32
CA ILE A 24 -14.13 17.58 45.86
C ILE A 24 -13.99 16.09 45.49
N PRO A 25 -14.98 15.49 44.80
CA PRO A 25 -14.93 14.08 44.40
C PRO A 25 -14.07 13.87 43.14
N PHE A 26 -12.73 13.94 43.28
CA PHE A 26 -11.77 13.84 42.17
C PHE A 26 -11.97 12.59 41.29
N THR A 27 -12.21 11.42 41.89
CA THR A 27 -12.42 10.16 41.17
C THR A 27 -13.69 10.18 40.32
N THR A 28 -14.77 10.78 40.82
CA THR A 28 -16.03 10.93 40.06
C THR A 28 -15.88 11.94 38.93
N MET A 29 -15.10 13.01 39.13
CA MET A 29 -14.79 13.99 38.10
C MET A 29 -13.98 13.36 36.96
N LEU A 30 -12.96 12.55 37.26
CA LEU A 30 -12.19 11.83 36.25
C LEU A 30 -13.07 10.84 35.47
N GLN A 31 -13.93 10.09 36.16
CA GLN A 31 -14.89 9.19 35.50
C GLN A 31 -15.85 9.96 34.59
N PHE A 32 -16.32 11.12 35.01
CA PHE A 32 -17.18 11.98 34.19
C PHE A 32 -16.46 12.47 32.93
N ILE A 33 -15.23 12.94 33.05
CA ILE A 33 -14.42 13.39 31.89
C ILE A 33 -14.20 12.26 30.89
N VAL A 34 -13.89 11.04 31.36
CA VAL A 34 -13.69 9.89 30.47
C VAL A 34 -14.99 9.52 29.74
N TYR A 35 -16.12 9.41 30.45
CA TYR A 35 -17.39 9.03 29.82
C TYR A 35 -17.94 10.10 28.88
N MET A 36 -17.88 11.37 29.29
CA MET A 36 -18.30 12.48 28.43
C MET A 36 -17.32 12.67 27.26
N GLY A 37 -16.02 12.49 27.49
CA GLY A 37 -15.00 12.53 26.44
C GLY A 37 -15.23 11.47 25.38
N TRP A 38 -15.47 10.21 25.78
CA TRP A 38 -15.83 9.15 24.83
C TRP A 38 -17.13 9.42 24.08
N MET A 39 -18.15 9.95 24.76
CA MET A 39 -19.39 10.36 24.10
C MET A 39 -19.14 11.50 23.10
N LYS A 40 -18.32 12.50 23.46
CA LYS A 40 -17.99 13.63 22.60
C LYS A 40 -17.18 13.23 21.37
N VAL A 41 -16.28 12.25 21.50
CA VAL A 41 -15.61 11.66 20.33
C VAL A 41 -16.62 11.01 19.39
N ALA A 42 -17.61 10.29 19.92
CA ALA A 42 -18.66 9.69 19.08
C ALA A 42 -19.57 10.75 18.43
N GLU A 43 -19.83 11.86 19.11
CA GLU A 43 -20.59 13.00 18.57
C GLU A 43 -19.83 13.67 17.42
N ALA A 44 -18.54 13.97 17.60
CA ALA A 44 -17.69 14.55 16.56
C ALA A 44 -17.59 13.64 15.32
N LEU A 45 -17.54 12.31 15.51
CA LEU A 45 -17.45 11.37 14.40
C LEU A 45 -18.80 10.99 13.77
N MET A 46 -19.92 11.44 14.33
CA MET A 46 -21.25 11.10 13.79
C MET A 46 -21.52 11.79 12.45
N ASN A 47 -21.04 13.02 12.29
CA ASN A 47 -21.18 13.79 11.05
C ASN A 47 -19.86 14.48 10.67
N PRO A 48 -18.88 13.75 10.11
CA PRO A 48 -17.55 14.28 9.77
C PRO A 48 -17.55 15.24 8.57
N LEU A 49 -18.72 15.62 8.06
CA LEU A 49 -18.92 16.50 6.89
C LEU A 49 -19.54 17.84 7.29
N GLY A 50 -19.55 18.17 8.57
CA GLY A 50 -20.06 19.44 9.09
C GLY A 50 -19.08 20.61 8.89
N GLU A 51 -19.19 21.58 9.79
CA GLU A 51 -18.35 22.80 9.84
C GLU A 51 -17.55 22.86 11.15
N ASP A 52 -17.51 21.78 11.95
CA ASP A 52 -16.72 21.75 13.18
C ASP A 52 -15.22 21.72 12.84
N ASP A 53 -14.38 22.23 13.74
CA ASP A 53 -12.93 22.36 13.50
C ASP A 53 -12.21 21.01 13.22
N ASP A 54 -12.80 19.89 13.65
CA ASP A 54 -12.29 18.53 13.46
C ASP A 54 -12.93 17.80 12.25
N ASP A 55 -13.84 18.45 11.52
CA ASP A 55 -14.49 17.89 10.33
C ASP A 55 -13.56 17.88 9.11
N LEU A 56 -13.94 17.10 8.09
CA LEU A 56 -13.18 17.05 6.84
C LEU A 56 -13.31 18.37 6.07
N GLU A 57 -12.17 18.93 5.66
CA GLU A 57 -12.11 20.10 4.75
C GLU A 57 -12.55 19.74 3.31
N CYS A 58 -13.83 19.43 3.13
CA CYS A 58 -14.37 18.93 1.85
C CYS A 58 -14.22 19.94 0.71
N ASN A 59 -14.38 21.24 1.00
CA ASN A 59 -14.20 22.31 0.01
C ASN A 59 -12.78 22.31 -0.55
N TYR A 60 -11.76 22.15 0.32
CA TYR A 60 -10.37 22.05 -0.11
C TYR A 60 -10.15 20.84 -1.03
N VAL A 61 -10.68 19.68 -0.65
CA VAL A 61 -10.54 18.45 -1.44
C VAL A 61 -11.20 18.59 -2.81
N ILE A 62 -12.39 19.20 -2.88
CA ILE A 62 -13.11 19.42 -4.14
C ILE A 62 -12.30 20.36 -5.05
N ASP A 63 -11.88 21.51 -4.53
CA ASP A 63 -11.10 22.49 -5.31
C ASP A 63 -9.78 21.89 -5.79
N LYS A 64 -9.07 21.17 -4.91
CA LYS A 64 -7.80 20.53 -5.24
C LYS A 64 -7.96 19.48 -6.32
N ASN A 65 -9.00 18.65 -6.24
CA ASN A 65 -9.27 17.61 -7.22
C ASN A 65 -9.67 18.22 -8.57
N LEU A 66 -10.53 19.24 -8.57
CA LEU A 66 -10.94 19.93 -9.78
C LEU A 66 -9.74 20.56 -10.50
N ILE A 67 -8.92 21.31 -9.77
CA ILE A 67 -7.71 21.94 -10.33
C ILE A 67 -6.76 20.87 -10.86
N THR A 68 -6.42 19.87 -10.05
CA THR A 68 -5.47 18.82 -10.43
C THR A 68 -5.96 18.02 -11.65
N GLY A 69 -7.25 17.69 -11.70
CA GLY A 69 -7.86 16.99 -12.83
C GLY A 69 -7.84 17.81 -14.11
N LEU A 70 -8.19 19.10 -14.05
CA LEU A 70 -8.14 19.99 -15.19
C LEU A 70 -6.69 20.20 -15.68
N THR A 71 -5.76 20.46 -14.77
CA THR A 71 -4.32 20.60 -15.09
C THR A 71 -3.77 19.36 -15.77
N LEU A 72 -4.14 18.16 -15.31
CA LEU A 72 -3.67 16.90 -15.91
C LEU A 72 -4.15 16.72 -17.36
N VAL A 73 -5.40 17.08 -17.66
CA VAL A 73 -5.95 16.97 -19.02
C VAL A 73 -5.39 18.05 -19.95
N GLU A 74 -5.20 19.26 -19.43
CA GLU A 74 -4.73 20.41 -20.22
C GLU A 74 -3.22 20.37 -20.52
N GLN A 75 -2.41 20.07 -19.51
CA GLN A 75 -0.93 20.13 -19.58
C GLN A 75 -0.30 18.75 -19.83
N GLY A 76 -0.90 17.68 -19.33
CA GLY A 76 -0.31 16.33 -19.34
C GLY A 76 0.12 15.79 -20.71
N PRO A 77 -0.63 16.00 -21.82
CA PRO A 77 -0.20 15.52 -23.13
C PRO A 77 0.91 16.36 -23.81
N LYS A 78 1.20 17.57 -23.31
CA LYS A 78 2.03 18.57 -24.02
C LYS A 78 3.36 18.88 -23.32
N ASP A 79 3.52 18.48 -22.06
CA ASP A 79 4.66 18.86 -21.20
C ASP A 79 5.36 17.61 -20.63
N LEU A 80 5.86 16.75 -21.52
CA LEU A 80 6.71 15.62 -21.10
C LEU A 80 8.17 16.08 -21.09
N PRO A 81 8.94 15.77 -20.03
CA PRO A 81 10.37 16.02 -20.03
C PRO A 81 11.05 15.15 -21.09
N ASP A 82 12.17 15.64 -21.63
CA ASP A 82 12.98 14.88 -22.57
C ASP A 82 13.48 13.58 -21.91
N LEU A 83 13.53 12.52 -22.72
CA LEU A 83 13.99 11.22 -22.26
C LEU A 83 15.52 11.21 -22.21
N ASP A 84 16.07 11.16 -20.99
CA ASP A 84 17.51 11.02 -20.75
C ASP A 84 17.80 9.79 -19.87
N LYS A 85 19.04 9.31 -19.92
CA LYS A 85 19.53 8.23 -19.06
C LYS A 85 19.69 8.78 -17.65
N ASP A 86 19.17 8.04 -16.66
CA ASP A 86 19.31 8.43 -15.26
C ASP A 86 20.72 8.13 -14.71
N ASN A 87 21.04 8.70 -13.56
CA ASN A 87 22.35 8.57 -12.91
C ASN A 87 22.77 7.13 -12.58
N PHE A 88 21.83 6.17 -12.56
CA PHE A 88 22.10 4.77 -12.26
C PHE A 88 22.06 3.88 -13.51
N TRP A 89 21.91 4.44 -14.71
CA TRP A 89 21.71 3.69 -15.96
C TRP A 89 22.80 2.63 -16.24
N GLU A 90 24.07 2.94 -15.95
CA GLU A 90 25.20 2.02 -16.17
C GLU A 90 25.58 1.21 -14.91
N SER A 91 24.94 1.49 -13.77
CA SER A 91 25.29 0.88 -12.48
C SER A 91 24.55 -0.44 -12.27
N LYS A 92 25.30 -1.52 -11.96
CA LYS A 92 24.71 -2.83 -11.63
C LYS A 92 23.97 -2.85 -10.29
N THR A 93 24.34 -1.95 -9.38
CA THR A 93 23.78 -1.86 -8.02
C THR A 93 23.35 -0.43 -7.75
N ILE A 94 22.08 -0.24 -7.42
CA ILE A 94 21.54 1.06 -6.99
C ILE A 94 21.81 1.17 -5.48
N ALA A 95 22.57 2.20 -5.09
CA ALA A 95 22.81 2.54 -3.69
C ALA A 95 22.18 3.93 -3.42
N PRO A 96 20.93 3.99 -2.94
CA PRO A 96 20.29 5.25 -2.58
C PRO A 96 21.10 5.93 -1.48
N LEU A 97 21.27 7.25 -1.61
CA LEU A 97 21.92 8.06 -0.58
C LEU A 97 20.90 8.41 0.50
N TYR A 98 21.28 8.23 1.75
CA TYR A 98 20.47 8.58 2.91
C TYR A 98 21.14 9.71 3.68
N GLY A 99 20.34 10.59 4.29
CA GLY A 99 20.87 11.52 5.29
C GLY A 99 21.46 10.76 6.49
N LEU A 100 22.41 11.36 7.20
CA LEU A 100 23.15 10.71 8.31
C LEU A 100 22.20 10.02 9.31
N ASN A 101 21.18 10.74 9.79
CA ASN A 101 20.20 10.21 10.74
C ASN A 101 19.36 9.04 10.17
N ALA A 102 19.12 9.02 8.86
CA ALA A 102 18.35 7.96 8.21
C ALA A 102 19.22 6.72 7.94
N ALA A 103 20.52 6.90 7.72
CA ALA A 103 21.48 5.81 7.51
C ALA A 103 21.74 5.02 8.80
N GLU A 104 21.65 5.66 9.98
CA GLU A 104 21.74 4.98 11.28
C GLU A 104 20.53 4.06 11.55
N ARG A 105 19.41 4.28 10.85
CA ARG A 105 18.20 3.47 11.03
C ARG A 105 18.41 2.10 10.40
N SER A 106 18.25 1.05 11.20
CA SER A 106 18.29 -0.33 10.71
C SER A 106 17.17 -0.58 9.70
N VAL A 107 17.53 -1.00 8.49
CA VAL A 107 16.58 -1.42 7.45
C VAL A 107 16.36 -2.93 7.57
N HIS A 108 15.12 -3.31 7.87
CA HIS A 108 14.68 -4.71 7.90
C HIS A 108 13.75 -4.95 6.72
N PRO A 109 14.27 -5.33 5.53
CA PRO A 109 13.41 -5.63 4.40
C PRO A 109 12.51 -6.81 4.75
N LEU A 110 11.26 -6.76 4.29
CA LEU A 110 10.32 -7.86 4.43
C LEU A 110 10.86 -9.08 3.68
N GLN A 111 11.51 -9.96 4.43
CA GLN A 111 11.94 -11.25 3.94
C GLN A 111 10.83 -12.26 4.22
N GLY A 112 10.20 -12.80 3.18
CA GLY A 112 9.08 -13.73 3.34
C GLY A 112 9.46 -14.97 4.16
N SER A 113 8.49 -15.52 4.90
CA SER A 113 8.70 -16.65 5.82
C SER A 113 9.29 -17.89 5.14
N ALA A 114 9.04 -18.07 3.85
CA ALA A 114 9.55 -19.19 3.04
C ALA A 114 10.85 -18.87 2.26
N SER A 115 11.40 -17.66 2.37
CA SER A 115 12.54 -17.21 1.54
C SER A 115 13.85 -17.97 1.78
N LYS A 116 14.02 -18.56 2.97
CA LYS A 116 15.19 -19.36 3.36
C LYS A 116 14.93 -20.86 3.35
N VAL A 117 13.83 -21.32 2.75
CA VAL A 117 13.57 -22.76 2.63
C VAL A 117 14.58 -23.36 1.65
N ASN A 118 15.50 -24.17 2.17
CA ASN A 118 16.34 -25.02 1.36
C ASN A 118 15.47 -26.15 0.80
N LEU A 119 14.96 -25.95 -0.42
CA LEU A 119 14.35 -27.02 -1.19
C LEU A 119 15.46 -28.01 -1.54
N VAL A 120 15.56 -29.11 -0.81
CA VAL A 120 16.39 -30.24 -1.22
C VAL A 120 15.75 -30.78 -2.50
N LYS A 121 16.38 -30.49 -3.64
CA LYS A 121 15.82 -30.74 -4.98
C LYS A 121 15.61 -32.23 -5.28
N ASP A 122 16.20 -33.11 -4.48
CA ASP A 122 16.26 -34.55 -4.74
C ASP A 122 15.51 -35.41 -3.71
N VAL A 123 14.62 -34.81 -2.89
CA VAL A 123 13.76 -35.58 -1.98
C VAL A 123 12.58 -36.12 -2.77
N LYS A 124 12.63 -37.41 -3.09
CA LYS A 124 11.51 -38.12 -3.75
C LYS A 124 10.36 -38.38 -2.78
N ASN A 125 10.70 -38.67 -1.52
CA ASN A 125 9.74 -39.10 -0.49
C ASN A 125 9.87 -38.25 0.77
N ILE A 126 8.77 -37.64 1.22
CA ILE A 126 8.69 -36.94 2.50
C ILE A 126 7.87 -37.77 3.46
N THR A 127 8.44 -38.11 4.61
CA THR A 127 7.72 -38.77 5.70
C THR A 127 7.01 -37.72 6.55
N MET A 128 5.67 -37.72 6.51
CA MET A 128 4.84 -36.87 7.36
C MET A 128 4.51 -37.61 8.65
N ILE A 129 4.83 -36.98 9.78
CA ILE A 129 4.60 -37.51 11.12
C ILE A 129 3.67 -36.52 11.86
N PRO A 130 2.65 -37.00 12.59
CA PRO A 130 1.78 -36.13 13.39
C PRO A 130 2.58 -35.38 14.46
N ASN A 131 2.11 -34.19 14.82
CA ASN A 131 2.80 -33.34 15.79
C ASN A 131 2.66 -33.92 17.21
N ARG A 132 3.78 -34.40 17.77
CA ARG A 132 3.86 -35.00 19.11
C ARG A 132 3.37 -34.07 20.22
N THR A 133 3.51 -32.75 20.09
CA THR A 133 3.08 -31.82 21.14
C THR A 133 1.56 -31.64 21.22
N GLN A 134 0.83 -31.95 20.14
CA GLN A 134 -0.63 -31.85 20.09
C GLN A 134 -1.31 -33.18 20.44
N LEU A 135 -0.58 -34.29 20.44
CA LEU A 135 -1.09 -35.64 20.69
C LEU A 135 -0.11 -36.40 21.62
N PRO A 136 -0.01 -36.01 22.91
CA PRO A 136 0.94 -36.61 23.85
C PRO A 136 0.56 -38.03 24.29
N ASP A 137 -0.72 -38.41 24.14
CA ASP A 137 -1.26 -39.68 24.63
C ASP A 137 -1.17 -40.83 23.61
N LEU A 138 -0.68 -40.57 22.39
CA LEU A 138 -0.53 -41.60 21.36
C LEU A 138 0.66 -42.50 21.64
N VAL A 139 0.44 -43.82 21.58
CA VAL A 139 1.50 -44.83 21.72
C VAL A 139 2.34 -44.85 20.43
N GLU A 140 3.64 -45.16 20.53
CA GLU A 140 4.58 -45.11 19.40
C GLU A 140 4.13 -45.98 18.20
N GLU A 141 3.38 -47.05 18.46
CA GLU A 141 2.78 -47.94 17.46
C GLU A 141 1.66 -47.27 16.65
N GLU A 142 0.82 -46.46 17.30
CA GLU A 142 -0.22 -45.66 16.64
C GLU A 142 0.39 -44.51 15.84
N LEU A 143 1.49 -43.94 16.34
CA LEU A 143 2.24 -42.87 15.70
C LEU A 143 2.88 -43.35 14.39
N LEU A 144 3.42 -44.57 14.38
CA LEU A 144 3.89 -45.27 13.20
C LEU A 144 2.75 -45.59 12.22
N ALA A 145 1.58 -46.01 12.72
CA ALA A 145 0.41 -46.27 11.88
C ALA A 145 -0.12 -45.00 11.19
N CYS A 146 0.02 -43.83 11.82
CA CYS A 146 -0.36 -42.53 11.25
C CYS A 146 0.74 -41.90 10.38
N THR A 147 1.94 -42.49 10.33
CA THR A 147 3.05 -41.97 9.53
C THR A 147 2.76 -42.21 8.05
N LYS A 148 2.78 -41.14 7.26
CA LYS A 148 2.48 -41.21 5.82
C LYS A 148 3.69 -40.80 4.99
N ILE A 149 4.11 -41.67 4.09
CA ILE A 149 5.10 -41.32 3.07
C ILE A 149 4.37 -40.65 1.91
N VAL A 150 4.81 -39.45 1.56
CA VAL A 150 4.26 -38.67 0.46
C VAL A 150 5.33 -38.55 -0.62
N GLU A 151 5.02 -39.03 -1.82
CA GLU A 151 5.86 -38.83 -3.00
C GLU A 151 5.72 -37.39 -3.50
N VAL A 152 6.84 -36.69 -3.58
CA VAL A 152 6.90 -35.24 -3.80
C VAL A 152 6.46 -34.88 -5.21
N GLU A 153 6.80 -35.69 -6.21
CA GLU A 153 6.43 -35.45 -7.60
C GLU A 153 4.91 -35.53 -7.80
N ASP A 154 4.27 -36.55 -7.25
CA ASP A 154 2.82 -36.74 -7.33
C ASP A 154 2.06 -35.69 -6.52
N HIS A 155 2.55 -35.36 -5.32
CA HIS A 155 1.98 -34.30 -4.49
C HIS A 155 2.06 -32.94 -5.19
N ASN A 156 3.22 -32.58 -5.74
CA ASN A 156 3.42 -31.33 -6.46
C ASN A 156 2.60 -31.25 -7.74
N ARG A 157 2.42 -32.37 -8.46
CA ARG A 157 1.55 -32.44 -9.65
C ARG A 157 0.09 -32.20 -9.27
N HIS A 158 -0.38 -32.82 -8.20
CA HIS A 158 -1.76 -32.70 -7.72
C HIS A 158 -2.07 -31.30 -7.16
N GLU A 159 -1.19 -30.75 -6.31
CA GLU A 159 -1.32 -29.37 -5.82
C GLU A 159 -1.13 -28.33 -6.93
N GLY A 160 -0.25 -28.61 -7.91
CA GLY A 160 -0.09 -27.80 -9.11
C GLY A 160 -1.40 -27.65 -9.88
N ALA A 161 -2.12 -28.75 -10.13
CA ALA A 161 -3.42 -28.72 -10.80
C ALA A 161 -4.48 -27.93 -10.01
N LYS A 162 -4.54 -28.12 -8.68
CA LYS A 162 -5.43 -27.34 -7.80
C LYS A 162 -5.10 -25.84 -7.81
N ASN A 163 -3.82 -25.49 -7.81
CA ASN A 163 -3.36 -24.11 -7.82
C ASN A 163 -3.65 -23.43 -9.17
N VAL A 164 -3.55 -24.15 -10.28
CA VAL A 164 -4.00 -23.66 -11.60
C VAL A 164 -5.50 -23.39 -11.60
N TYR A 165 -6.31 -24.33 -11.08
CA TYR A 165 -7.75 -24.13 -10.94
C TYR A 165 -8.07 -22.92 -10.06
N LYS A 166 -7.46 -22.81 -8.87
CA LYS A 166 -7.63 -21.66 -7.96
C LYS A 166 -7.27 -20.34 -8.65
N ARG A 167 -6.15 -20.26 -9.38
CA ARG A 167 -5.76 -19.05 -10.13
C ARG A 167 -6.74 -18.69 -11.25
N HIS A 168 -7.44 -19.67 -11.83
CA HIS A 168 -8.47 -19.42 -12.84
C HIS A 168 -9.79 -18.94 -12.25
N VAL A 169 -10.12 -19.39 -11.04
CA VAL A 169 -11.34 -18.99 -10.31
C VAL A 169 -11.09 -17.79 -9.39
N ASP A 170 -9.85 -17.33 -9.28
CA ASP A 170 -9.44 -16.20 -8.45
C ASP A 170 -10.12 -14.89 -8.90
N PRO A 171 -10.91 -14.23 -8.03
CA PRO A 171 -11.61 -12.98 -8.36
C PRO A 171 -10.65 -11.88 -8.80
N ASP A 172 -9.42 -11.85 -8.30
CA ASP A 172 -8.44 -10.81 -8.67
C ASP A 172 -7.97 -10.97 -10.12
N ASN A 173 -7.87 -12.21 -10.59
CA ASN A 173 -7.50 -12.50 -11.98
C ASN A 173 -8.65 -12.17 -12.94
N ALA A 174 -9.90 -12.36 -12.51
CA ALA A 174 -11.09 -11.92 -13.23
C ALA A 174 -11.16 -10.38 -13.32
N LEU A 175 -10.89 -9.68 -12.21
CA LEU A 175 -10.81 -8.22 -12.18
C LEU A 175 -9.68 -7.69 -13.06
N ARG A 176 -8.51 -8.34 -13.06
CA ARG A 176 -7.38 -7.98 -13.93
C ARG A 176 -7.74 -8.13 -15.40
N ARG A 177 -8.44 -9.20 -15.79
CA ARG A 177 -8.95 -9.40 -17.16
C ARG A 177 -9.96 -8.31 -17.54
N MET A 178 -10.89 -7.95 -16.65
CA MET A 178 -11.83 -6.85 -16.90
C MET A 178 -11.11 -5.52 -17.11
N ARG A 179 -10.09 -5.20 -16.30
CA ARG A 179 -9.27 -3.98 -16.48
C ARG A 179 -8.48 -3.97 -17.78
N LEU A 180 -7.97 -5.13 -18.20
CA LEU A 180 -7.26 -5.24 -19.49
C LEU A 180 -8.23 -5.04 -20.66
N LEU A 181 -9.44 -5.61 -20.58
CA LEU A 181 -10.46 -5.42 -21.61
C LEU A 181 -10.92 -3.96 -21.69
N THR A 182 -11.11 -3.26 -20.57
CA THR A 182 -11.41 -1.82 -20.58
C THR A 182 -10.25 -1.00 -21.12
N SER A 183 -8.99 -1.40 -20.86
CA SER A 183 -7.81 -0.73 -21.45
C SER A 183 -7.69 -0.94 -22.97
N CYS A 184 -8.09 -2.10 -23.50
CA CYS A 184 -8.11 -2.37 -24.94
C CYS A 184 -9.24 -1.62 -25.65
N LEU A 185 -10.38 -1.43 -25.00
CA LEU A 185 -11.48 -0.61 -25.51
C LEU A 185 -11.12 0.89 -25.55
N ASN A 186 -10.22 1.34 -24.68
CA ASN A 186 -9.72 2.72 -24.67
C ASN A 186 -8.51 2.97 -25.58
N LYS A 187 -7.98 1.96 -26.29
CA LYS A 187 -7.03 2.19 -27.38
C LYS A 187 -7.80 2.70 -28.60
N LYS A 188 -7.73 4.00 -28.87
CA LYS A 188 -8.15 4.58 -30.17
C LYS A 188 -7.54 3.77 -31.32
N PRO A 189 -8.28 3.52 -32.42
CA PRO A 189 -7.75 2.79 -33.56
C PRO A 189 -6.53 3.54 -34.12
N GLN A 190 -5.38 2.87 -34.17
CA GLN A 190 -4.25 3.32 -34.97
C GLN A 190 -4.70 3.32 -36.43
N THR A 191 -4.77 4.49 -37.03
CA THR A 191 -5.02 4.65 -38.46
C THR A 191 -3.87 4.00 -39.22
N LEU A 192 -4.18 2.92 -39.92
CA LEU A 192 -3.30 2.25 -40.86
C LEU A 192 -3.05 3.23 -42.03
N SER A 193 -1.91 3.93 -42.03
CA SER A 193 -1.46 4.67 -43.22
C SER A 193 -0.75 3.69 -44.16
N ALA A 194 -1.27 3.60 -45.39
CA ALA A 194 -0.74 2.74 -46.44
C ALA A 194 0.66 3.17 -46.90
N PRO A 195 1.52 2.25 -47.37
CA PRO A 195 2.87 2.58 -47.79
C PRO A 195 2.85 3.30 -49.16
N GLY A 196 3.20 4.59 -49.14
CA GLY A 196 3.45 5.40 -50.32
C GLY A 196 4.70 4.92 -51.07
N SER A 197 4.48 4.51 -52.31
CA SER A 197 5.46 4.06 -53.29
C SER A 197 6.59 5.09 -53.51
N ARG A 198 7.84 4.62 -53.44
CA ARG A 198 9.04 5.38 -53.84
C ARG A 198 9.01 5.59 -55.36
N ARG A 199 9.21 6.83 -55.81
CA ARG A 199 9.64 7.12 -57.19
C ARG A 199 10.81 8.10 -57.18
N ALA A 200 11.78 7.79 -58.03
CA ALA A 200 13.15 8.26 -58.01
C ALA A 200 13.37 9.69 -58.54
N SER A 201 14.44 10.29 -58.01
CA SER A 201 15.38 11.29 -58.53
C SER A 201 15.12 11.91 -59.91
N LEU A 202 15.27 13.24 -59.98
CA LEU A 202 15.93 13.97 -61.06
C LEU A 202 16.60 15.24 -60.49
N ASN A 203 17.86 15.43 -60.86
CA ASN A 203 18.75 16.55 -60.51
C ASN A 203 18.32 17.88 -61.15
N GLY A 204 18.78 18.98 -60.55
CA GLY A 204 18.83 20.30 -61.16
C GLY A 204 19.58 21.28 -60.26
N ASP A 205 20.83 21.57 -60.62
CA ASP A 205 21.72 22.58 -60.04
C ASP A 205 21.12 23.99 -60.10
N ASP A 206 21.44 24.86 -59.13
CA ASP A 206 22.19 26.11 -59.40
C ASP A 206 22.31 27.08 -58.20
N HIS A 207 23.50 27.69 -58.12
CA HIS A 207 23.85 29.02 -57.56
C HIS A 207 24.01 29.28 -56.03
N LYS A 208 25.22 28.95 -55.53
CA LYS A 208 26.35 29.86 -55.16
C LYS A 208 26.10 31.19 -54.35
N ILE A 209 26.51 31.18 -53.06
CA ILE A 209 27.37 32.15 -52.28
C ILE A 209 26.80 33.55 -51.89
N PRO A 210 27.24 34.27 -50.80
CA PRO A 210 28.03 33.94 -49.59
C PRO A 210 27.41 34.39 -48.23
N SER A 211 28.10 33.96 -47.16
CA SER A 211 28.23 34.55 -45.83
C SER A 211 28.57 36.05 -45.78
N ASN A 212 28.07 36.77 -44.75
CA ASN A 212 28.93 37.56 -43.84
C ASN A 212 28.17 38.26 -42.69
N ASN A 213 28.82 38.19 -41.53
CA ASN A 213 29.06 39.24 -40.53
C ASN A 213 27.99 39.63 -39.51
N ASP A 214 28.36 39.35 -38.26
CA ASP A 214 28.66 40.33 -37.21
C ASP A 214 27.67 41.47 -37.02
N ILE A 215 26.83 41.36 -35.98
CA ILE A 215 26.46 42.51 -35.15
C ILE A 215 26.51 42.07 -33.69
N GLU A 216 27.72 42.14 -33.13
CA GLU A 216 27.93 42.51 -31.73
C GLU A 216 27.68 44.02 -31.61
N ASN A 217 26.76 44.41 -30.72
CA ASN A 217 26.65 45.70 -30.01
C ASN A 217 25.29 45.62 -29.27
N GLY A 218 25.18 45.74 -27.95
CA GLY A 218 25.90 46.63 -27.07
C GLY A 218 24.90 47.67 -26.53
N LYS A 219 24.66 47.62 -25.20
CA LYS A 219 24.11 48.70 -24.34
C LYS A 219 22.66 49.13 -24.58
N GLN A 220 21.81 48.95 -23.56
CA GLN A 220 21.63 49.94 -22.48
C GLN A 220 20.87 49.32 -21.30
#